data_AF-A0A7S1JPG3-F1
#
_entry.id   AF-A0A7S1JPG3-F1
#
_cell.length_a   1.000
_cell.length_b   1.000
_cell.length_c   1.000
_cell.angle_alpha   90.00
_cell.angle_beta   90.00
_cell.angle_gamma   90.00
#
_symmetry.space_group_name_H-M   'P 1'
#
loop_
_entity.id
_entity.type
_entity.pdbx_description
1 polymer ?
#
loop_
_entity_poly.entity_id
_entity_poly.type
_entity_poly.pdbx_seq_one_letter_code
_entity_poly.pdbx_strand_id
1 'polypeptide(L)'
;MAHLGADWRMDVSFVVHETLHALGFSESDIAWFRDVDGQPLTHRDEQGRPPFDASAGPQGGWLPSAALVDTSNATGRVVKRVTTPRVVTEAQKHFGCESMTGLALEDQGDFGTRFGHWESRLLQSEGMTGSRDGQEHAAFSSMTLAFFEDSGWYLPDYSWAGDLTWGHRSFTRDGCSFVAETCLNQAEGGGPPTPIDPNHFCVGEGGQE
;
A
#
# COMPACT_ATOMS: atom_id res chain seq x y z
N MET A 1 -22.80 22.23 -26.16
CA MET A 1 -23.00 21.98 -24.71
C MET A 1 -22.23 20.73 -24.37
N ALA A 2 -21.01 20.89 -23.85
CA ALA A 2 -20.17 19.80 -23.36
C ALA A 2 -19.75 20.16 -21.93
N HIS A 3 -19.54 19.15 -21.09
CA HIS A 3 -19.21 19.18 -19.65
C HIS A 3 -20.40 19.20 -18.68
N LEU A 4 -21.07 18.06 -18.50
CA LEU A 4 -21.63 17.65 -17.21
C LEU A 4 -21.66 16.12 -17.16
N GLY A 5 -20.77 15.54 -16.36
CA GLY A 5 -20.67 14.11 -16.10
C GLY A 5 -19.37 13.82 -15.38
N ALA A 6 -19.20 14.36 -14.17
CA ALA A 6 -18.22 13.82 -13.25
C ALA A 6 -18.51 12.32 -13.09
N ASP A 7 -17.49 11.47 -13.21
CA ASP A 7 -17.67 10.04 -13.00
C ASP A 7 -17.96 9.82 -11.52
N TRP A 8 -19.24 9.69 -11.17
CA TRP A 8 -19.70 9.50 -9.79
C TRP A 8 -19.03 8.30 -9.12
N ARG A 9 -18.49 7.34 -9.88
CA ARG A 9 -17.71 6.22 -9.32
C ARG A 9 -16.42 6.71 -8.68
N MET A 10 -15.74 7.65 -9.32
CA MET A 10 -14.54 8.28 -8.77
C MET A 10 -14.87 9.07 -7.50
N ASP A 11 -15.98 9.83 -7.50
CA ASP A 11 -16.42 10.58 -6.32
C ASP A 11 -16.75 9.65 -5.14
N VAL A 12 -17.46 8.54 -5.41
CA VAL A 12 -17.80 7.54 -4.38
C VAL A 12 -16.53 6.85 -3.89
N SER A 13 -15.64 6.43 -4.78
CA SER A 13 -14.35 5.82 -4.42
C SER A 13 -13.54 6.72 -3.51
N PHE A 14 -13.45 8.01 -3.85
CA PHE A 14 -12.76 9.01 -3.05
C PHE A 14 -13.39 9.17 -1.66
N VAL A 15 -14.72 9.21 -1.56
CA VAL A 15 -15.39 9.27 -0.25
C VAL A 15 -15.10 8.02 0.58
N VAL A 16 -15.10 6.83 -0.02
CA VAL A 16 -14.73 5.59 0.67
C VAL A 16 -13.28 5.64 1.15
N HIS A 17 -12.35 6.05 0.28
CA HIS A 17 -10.93 6.23 0.60
C HIS A 17 -10.70 7.13 1.84
N GLU A 18 -11.29 8.33 1.84
CA GLU A 18 -11.16 9.25 2.98
C GLU A 18 -11.86 8.72 4.24
N THR A 19 -12.93 7.93 4.07
CA THR A 19 -13.56 7.24 5.19
C THR A 19 -12.62 6.19 5.79
N LEU A 20 -11.89 5.44 4.97
CA LEU A 20 -10.92 4.44 5.44
C LEU A 20 -9.74 5.10 6.18
N HIS A 21 -9.27 6.27 5.73
CA HIS A 21 -8.34 7.08 6.52
C HIS A 21 -8.92 7.47 7.89
N ALA A 22 -10.17 7.94 7.93
CA ALA A 22 -10.84 8.29 9.19
C ALA A 22 -11.06 7.07 10.12
N LEU A 23 -11.13 5.87 9.57
CA LEU A 23 -11.18 4.59 10.31
C LEU A 23 -9.79 4.09 10.75
N GLY A 24 -8.72 4.81 10.40
CA GLY A 24 -7.37 4.55 10.89
C GLY A 24 -6.46 3.82 9.91
N PHE A 25 -6.76 3.87 8.60
CA PHE A 25 -5.74 3.61 7.60
C PHE A 25 -4.77 4.80 7.54
N SER A 26 -3.72 4.78 8.36
CA SER A 26 -2.66 5.78 8.29
C SER A 26 -1.37 5.24 8.89
N GLU A 27 -0.24 5.84 8.51
CA GLU A 27 1.08 5.50 9.08
C GLU A 27 1.08 5.56 10.62
N SER A 28 0.48 6.60 11.19
CA SER A 28 0.47 6.84 12.63
C SER A 28 -0.48 5.91 13.37
N ASP A 29 -1.60 5.52 12.74
CA ASP A 29 -2.60 4.66 13.37
C ASP A 29 -2.14 3.20 13.50
N ILE A 30 -1.20 2.76 12.67
CA ILE A 30 -0.54 1.44 12.84
C ILE A 30 0.10 1.32 14.22
N ALA A 31 0.63 2.42 14.77
CA ALA A 31 1.21 2.42 16.11
C ALA A 31 0.21 2.03 17.19
N TRP A 32 -1.09 2.20 16.93
CA TRP A 32 -2.18 1.93 17.86
C TRP A 32 -2.76 0.51 17.79
N PHE A 33 -2.27 -0.33 16.86
CA PHE A 33 -2.76 -1.68 16.64
C PHE A 33 -2.69 -2.56 17.90
N ARG A 34 -3.62 -3.51 17.98
CA ARG A 34 -3.79 -4.43 19.10
C ARG A 34 -3.88 -5.87 18.61
N ASP A 35 -3.45 -6.80 19.46
CA ASP A 35 -3.69 -8.22 19.23
C ASP A 35 -5.14 -8.61 19.52
N VAL A 36 -5.44 -9.89 19.34
CA VAL A 36 -6.77 -10.48 19.55
C VAL A 36 -7.26 -10.41 21.00
N ASP A 37 -6.34 -10.26 21.97
CA ASP A 37 -6.63 -10.10 23.39
C ASP A 37 -6.72 -8.60 23.78
N GLY A 38 -6.64 -7.70 22.80
CA GLY A 38 -6.67 -6.26 22.97
C GLY A 38 -5.37 -5.66 23.51
N GLN A 39 -4.28 -6.44 23.61
CA GLN A 39 -2.99 -5.93 24.07
C GLN A 39 -2.32 -5.11 22.97
N PRO A 40 -1.67 -3.98 23.32
CA PRO A 40 -0.92 -3.17 22.36
C PRO A 40 0.21 -3.95 21.67
N LEU A 41 0.25 -3.90 20.33
CA LEU A 41 1.34 -4.46 19.52
C LEU A 41 2.57 -3.54 19.42
N THR A 42 2.42 -2.32 19.93
CA THR A 42 3.50 -1.37 20.13
C THR A 42 3.51 -0.95 21.60
N HIS A 43 4.70 -0.81 22.18
CA HIS A 43 4.87 -0.35 23.56
C HIS A 43 4.06 0.93 23.85
N ARG A 44 3.57 1.07 25.09
CA ARG A 44 2.81 2.23 25.55
C ARG A 44 3.49 2.92 26.75
N ASP A 45 3.44 4.24 26.79
CA ASP A 45 3.80 5.02 27.98
C ASP A 45 2.79 4.85 29.12
N GLU A 46 3.03 5.51 30.25
CA GLU A 46 2.12 5.49 31.42
C GLU A 46 0.72 6.03 31.12
N GLN A 47 0.56 6.82 30.05
CA GLN A 47 -0.72 7.35 29.59
C GLN A 47 -1.35 6.49 28.50
N GLY A 48 -0.78 5.33 28.18
CA GLY A 48 -1.30 4.40 27.19
C GLY A 48 -1.02 4.82 25.74
N ARG A 49 -0.02 5.68 25.49
CA ARG A 49 0.30 6.21 24.16
C ARG A 49 1.52 5.52 23.53
N PRO A 50 1.54 5.28 22.20
CA PRO A 50 2.74 4.82 21.50
C PRO A 50 3.89 5.84 21.59
N PRO A 51 5.12 5.45 21.20
CA PRO A 51 6.20 6.41 21.00
C PRO A 51 5.81 7.48 19.96
N PHE A 52 6.25 8.71 20.18
CA PHE A 52 5.94 9.86 19.32
C PHE A 52 7.22 10.51 18.80
N ASP A 53 7.24 10.87 17.52
CA ASP A 53 8.31 11.62 16.89
C ASP A 53 7.77 12.94 16.34
N ALA A 54 8.21 14.05 16.96
CA ALA A 54 7.83 15.40 16.54
C ALA A 54 8.39 15.78 15.15
N SER A 55 9.39 15.05 14.65
CA SER A 55 10.00 15.26 13.33
C SER A 55 9.37 14.44 12.21
N ALA A 56 8.48 13.48 12.54
CA ALA A 56 7.82 12.63 11.56
C ALA A 56 6.78 13.37 10.70
N GLY A 57 6.54 14.66 10.94
CA GLY A 57 5.62 15.49 10.16
C GLY A 57 5.37 16.89 10.74
N PRO A 58 4.63 17.76 10.04
CA PRO A 58 4.12 19.03 10.56
C PRO A 58 3.41 18.93 11.91
N GLN A 59 2.77 17.79 12.21
CA GLN A 59 2.08 17.52 13.47
C GLN A 59 2.81 16.46 14.33
N GLY A 60 4.00 16.03 13.92
CA GLY A 60 4.64 14.80 14.39
C GLY A 60 3.84 13.54 14.03
N GLY A 61 4.30 12.39 14.49
CA GLY A 61 3.68 11.10 14.19
C GLY A 61 3.90 10.06 15.28
N TRP A 62 2.94 9.15 15.42
CA TRP A 62 3.06 7.99 16.30
C TRP A 62 3.86 6.90 15.60
N LEU A 63 4.85 6.33 16.29
CA LEU A 63 5.76 5.36 15.72
C LEU A 63 5.30 3.93 16.02
N PRO A 64 5.00 3.11 15.00
CA PRO A 64 4.74 1.69 15.19
C PRO A 64 6.01 0.93 15.58
N SER A 65 5.82 -0.23 16.21
CA SER A 65 6.92 -1.16 16.46
C SER A 65 7.44 -1.76 15.15
N ALA A 66 8.72 -2.17 15.15
CA ALA A 66 9.36 -2.82 14.00
C ALA A 66 8.72 -4.18 13.63
N ALA A 67 7.85 -4.72 14.47
CA ALA A 67 7.08 -5.94 14.17
C ALA A 67 5.85 -5.66 13.29
N LEU A 68 5.34 -4.41 13.31
CA LEU A 68 4.20 -3.97 12.51
C LEU A 68 4.64 -3.30 11.21
N VAL A 69 5.73 -2.53 11.26
CA VAL A 69 6.27 -1.82 10.10
C VAL A 69 7.78 -2.01 10.02
N ASP A 70 8.23 -2.65 8.94
CA ASP A 70 9.64 -2.70 8.56
C ASP A 70 10.02 -1.42 7.81
N THR A 71 11.21 -0.87 8.08
CA THR A 71 11.74 0.32 7.40
C THR A 71 13.12 0.02 6.85
N SER A 72 13.27 0.20 5.54
CA SER A 72 14.53 -0.06 4.82
C SER A 72 14.98 1.17 4.02
N ASN A 73 16.29 1.36 3.84
CA ASN A 73 16.87 2.45 3.05
C ASN A 73 17.98 1.95 2.10
N ALA A 74 17.79 0.77 1.51
CA ALA A 74 18.84 0.08 0.75
C ALA A 74 19.23 0.79 -0.56
N THR A 75 18.31 1.56 -1.14
CA THR A 75 18.48 2.23 -2.44
C THR A 75 18.64 3.75 -2.33
N GLY A 76 18.87 4.28 -1.12
CA GLY A 76 18.81 5.72 -0.83
C GLY A 76 17.39 6.27 -0.72
N ARG A 77 16.38 5.40 -0.89
CA ARG A 77 14.96 5.66 -0.69
C ARG A 77 14.48 4.92 0.56
N VAL A 78 13.83 5.65 1.46
CA VAL A 78 13.19 5.03 2.64
C VAL A 78 11.89 4.39 2.21
N VAL A 79 11.82 3.06 2.33
CA VAL A 79 10.65 2.22 2.07
C VAL A 79 10.13 1.69 3.39
N LYS A 80 8.82 1.85 3.63
CA LYS A 80 8.12 1.25 4.77
C LYS A 80 7.21 0.14 4.30
N ARG A 81 7.16 -0.96 5.04
CA ARG A 81 6.33 -2.13 4.72
C ARG A 81 5.50 -2.53 5.92
N VAL A 82 4.21 -2.73 5.72
CA VAL A 82 3.33 -3.34 6.73
C VAL A 82 3.62 -4.84 6.78
N THR A 83 4.06 -5.33 7.92
CA THR A 83 4.52 -6.72 8.14
C THR A 83 3.52 -7.55 8.94
N THR A 84 2.28 -7.06 9.08
CA THR A 84 1.27 -7.73 9.89
C THR A 84 0.79 -9.03 9.23
N PRO A 85 0.42 -10.06 10.01
CA PRO A 85 0.28 -11.42 9.49
C PRO A 85 -0.74 -11.58 8.36
N ARG A 86 -1.89 -10.91 8.43
CA ARG A 86 -2.94 -11.05 7.39
C ARG A 86 -2.61 -10.23 6.17
N VAL A 87 -2.08 -9.01 6.35
CA VAL A 87 -1.62 -8.19 5.21
C VAL A 87 -0.58 -8.96 4.39
N VAL A 88 0.40 -9.56 5.07
CA VAL A 88 1.41 -10.41 4.41
C VAL A 88 0.76 -11.60 3.73
N THR A 89 -0.14 -12.33 4.42
CA THR A 89 -0.82 -13.50 3.87
C THR A 89 -1.63 -13.17 2.61
N GLU A 90 -2.40 -12.09 2.62
CA GLU A 90 -3.22 -11.67 1.48
C GLU A 90 -2.34 -11.15 0.33
N ALA A 91 -1.29 -10.41 0.61
CA ALA A 91 -0.33 -9.97 -0.41
C ALA A 91 0.39 -11.16 -1.06
N GLN A 92 0.86 -12.14 -0.27
CA GLN A 92 1.48 -13.36 -0.79
C GLN A 92 0.54 -14.13 -1.72
N LYS A 93 -0.74 -14.26 -1.36
CA LYS A 93 -1.77 -14.89 -2.19
C LYS A 93 -2.01 -14.12 -3.49
N HIS A 94 -2.14 -12.80 -3.39
CA HIS A 94 -2.41 -11.90 -4.51
C HIS A 94 -1.28 -11.95 -5.53
N PHE A 95 -0.05 -11.66 -5.12
CA PHE A 95 1.12 -11.63 -6.01
C PHE A 95 1.61 -13.03 -6.40
N GLY A 96 1.28 -14.07 -5.61
CA GLY A 96 1.85 -15.40 -5.80
C GLY A 96 3.31 -15.49 -5.36
N CYS A 97 3.73 -14.66 -4.41
CA CYS A 97 5.11 -14.61 -3.92
C CYS A 97 5.21 -14.98 -2.44
N GLU A 98 5.55 -16.23 -2.13
CA GLU A 98 5.61 -16.74 -0.75
C GLU A 98 6.77 -16.14 0.08
N SER A 99 7.82 -15.63 -0.55
CA SER A 99 8.95 -15.01 0.15
C SER A 99 8.71 -13.56 0.57
N MET A 100 7.56 -12.99 0.23
CA MET A 100 7.19 -11.62 0.61
C MET A 100 7.02 -11.52 2.14
N THR A 101 7.66 -10.53 2.76
CA THR A 101 7.65 -10.33 4.22
C THR A 101 6.85 -9.11 4.68
N GLY A 102 6.38 -8.29 3.75
CA GLY A 102 5.59 -7.09 4.05
C GLY A 102 5.12 -6.39 2.78
N LEU A 103 3.99 -5.70 2.88
CA LEU A 103 3.40 -4.92 1.80
C LEU A 103 3.85 -3.46 1.89
N ALA A 104 4.41 -2.92 0.82
CA ALA A 104 4.96 -1.58 0.81
C ALA A 104 3.88 -0.50 0.90
N LEU A 105 4.17 0.53 1.69
CA LEU A 105 3.45 1.80 1.70
C LEU A 105 4.10 2.76 0.71
N GLU A 106 3.31 3.67 0.16
CA GLU A 106 3.73 4.69 -0.80
C GLU A 106 4.93 5.48 -0.27
N ASP A 107 6.01 5.55 -1.05
CA ASP A 107 7.25 6.23 -0.63
C ASP A 107 7.57 7.49 -1.43
N GLN A 108 6.74 7.82 -2.42
CA GLN A 108 6.75 9.08 -3.16
C GLN A 108 5.70 10.07 -2.65
N GLY A 109 5.82 11.32 -3.10
CA GLY A 109 4.89 12.41 -2.78
C GLY A 109 5.23 13.20 -1.52
N ASP A 110 4.36 14.16 -1.21
CA ASP A 110 4.51 15.06 -0.06
C ASP A 110 4.03 14.41 1.25
N PHE A 111 4.22 15.14 2.35
CA PHE A 111 3.66 14.79 3.65
C PHE A 111 2.13 14.61 3.55
N GLY A 112 1.62 13.46 4.00
CA GLY A 112 0.21 13.08 3.88
C GLY A 112 -0.08 12.09 2.74
N THR A 113 0.74 12.07 1.69
CA THR A 113 0.70 11.02 0.66
C THR A 113 1.64 9.88 1.03
N ARG A 114 2.87 10.23 1.39
CA ARG A 114 3.90 9.26 1.77
C ARG A 114 3.49 8.49 3.02
N PHE A 115 3.60 7.17 2.96
CA PHE A 115 3.31 6.19 4.02
C PHE A 115 1.86 6.12 4.53
N GLY A 116 0.98 7.01 4.05
CA GLY A 116 -0.46 6.95 4.31
C GLY A 116 -1.23 6.01 3.39
N HIS A 117 -0.61 5.55 2.30
CA HIS A 117 -1.24 4.81 1.21
C HIS A 117 -0.49 3.52 0.90
N TRP A 118 -1.13 2.60 0.18
CA TRP A 118 -0.42 1.50 -0.47
C TRP A 118 0.47 2.00 -1.61
N GLU A 119 1.61 1.33 -1.81
CA GLU A 119 2.54 1.59 -2.92
C GLU A 119 1.85 1.39 -4.28
N SER A 120 1.66 2.50 -5.00
CA SER A 120 0.93 2.54 -6.25
C SER A 120 1.56 1.68 -7.35
N ARG A 121 2.89 1.49 -7.35
CA ARG A 121 3.56 0.57 -8.29
C ARG A 121 3.05 -0.86 -8.14
N LEU A 122 2.80 -1.30 -6.90
CA LEU A 122 2.39 -2.66 -6.59
C LEU A 122 0.89 -2.86 -6.70
N LEU A 123 0.11 -1.82 -6.41
CA LEU A 123 -1.33 -1.91 -6.18
C LEU A 123 -2.15 -0.88 -6.97
N GLN A 124 -1.63 -0.31 -8.06
CA GLN A 124 -2.23 0.76 -8.89
C GLN A 124 -3.75 1.00 -8.72
N SER A 125 -4.60 0.06 -9.12
CA SER A 125 -6.06 0.19 -9.07
C SER A 125 -6.71 -0.15 -7.72
N GLU A 126 -5.94 -0.17 -6.64
CA GLU A 126 -6.42 -0.38 -5.28
C GLU A 126 -6.85 0.96 -4.67
N GLY A 127 -8.01 0.94 -4.00
CA GLY A 127 -8.70 2.14 -3.53
C GLY A 127 -7.97 2.96 -2.46
N MET A 128 -6.93 2.42 -1.82
CA MET A 128 -6.07 3.07 -0.83
C MET A 128 -4.67 3.43 -1.38
N THR A 129 -4.49 3.42 -2.70
CA THR A 129 -3.30 4.05 -3.31
C THR A 129 -3.45 5.57 -3.34
N GLY A 130 -2.31 6.28 -3.34
CA GLY A 130 -2.29 7.75 -3.40
C GLY A 130 -2.50 8.32 -4.81
N SER A 131 -2.55 7.46 -5.85
CA SER A 131 -2.78 7.88 -7.23
C SER A 131 -4.27 7.97 -7.54
N ARG A 132 -4.65 8.88 -8.43
CA ARG A 132 -6.00 8.96 -9.00
C ARG A 132 -6.18 8.04 -10.21
N ASP A 133 -5.09 7.45 -10.71
CA ASP A 133 -5.11 6.62 -11.90
C ASP A 133 -5.86 5.31 -11.64
N GLY A 134 -6.89 5.03 -12.43
CA GLY A 134 -7.69 3.82 -12.30
C GLY A 134 -8.69 3.83 -11.14
N GLN A 135 -8.88 4.97 -10.44
CA GLN A 135 -9.85 5.07 -9.33
C GLN A 135 -11.32 4.94 -9.78
N GLU A 136 -11.63 5.15 -11.06
CA GLU A 136 -12.93 4.81 -11.64
C GLU A 136 -13.29 3.32 -11.50
N HIS A 137 -12.28 2.48 -11.26
CA HIS A 137 -12.37 1.03 -11.05
C HIS A 137 -11.60 0.60 -9.79
N ALA A 138 -11.55 1.46 -8.77
CA ALA A 138 -10.88 1.17 -7.52
C ALA A 138 -11.40 -0.13 -6.87
N ALA A 139 -10.49 -1.06 -6.62
CA ALA A 139 -10.74 -2.26 -5.82
C ALA A 139 -10.31 -2.00 -4.38
N PHE A 140 -11.25 -2.06 -3.43
CA PHE A 140 -10.91 -2.14 -2.01
C PHE A 140 -10.61 -3.61 -1.68
N SER A 141 -9.33 -3.95 -1.81
CA SER A 141 -8.84 -5.33 -1.90
C SER A 141 -8.85 -6.08 -0.57
N SER A 142 -8.59 -7.39 -0.62
CA SER A 142 -8.38 -8.20 0.59
C SER A 142 -7.19 -7.71 1.42
N MET A 143 -6.20 -7.05 0.82
CA MET A 143 -5.08 -6.44 1.53
C MET A 143 -5.53 -5.27 2.43
N THR A 144 -6.44 -4.43 1.94
CA THR A 144 -7.02 -3.33 2.73
C THR A 144 -7.91 -3.86 3.85
N LEU A 145 -8.74 -4.89 3.58
CA LEU A 145 -9.50 -5.54 4.64
C LEU A 145 -8.58 -6.18 5.69
N ALA A 146 -7.52 -6.87 5.25
CA ALA A 146 -6.52 -7.47 6.15
C ALA A 146 -5.82 -6.45 7.03
N PHE A 147 -5.53 -5.25 6.51
CA PHE A 147 -4.99 -4.15 7.31
C PHE A 147 -5.94 -3.77 8.45
N PHE A 148 -7.24 -3.62 8.16
CA PHE A 148 -8.24 -3.33 9.17
C PHE A 148 -8.45 -4.47 10.16
N GLU A 149 -8.35 -5.74 9.75
CA GLU A 149 -8.41 -6.85 10.70
C GLU A 149 -7.17 -6.90 11.60
N ASP A 150 -5.97 -6.72 11.03
CA ASP A 150 -4.71 -6.70 11.78
C ASP A 150 -4.58 -5.48 12.72
N SER A 151 -5.41 -4.45 12.53
CA SER A 151 -5.54 -3.35 13.51
C SER A 151 -6.04 -3.80 14.88
N GLY A 152 -6.81 -4.89 14.91
CA GLY A 152 -7.54 -5.35 16.08
C GLY A 152 -8.84 -4.57 16.36
N TRP A 153 -9.26 -3.65 15.49
CA TRP A 153 -10.48 -2.84 15.67
C TRP A 153 -11.69 -3.38 14.91
N TYR A 154 -11.44 -4.13 13.83
CA TYR A 154 -12.47 -4.57 12.91
C TYR A 154 -12.38 -6.07 12.64
N LEU A 155 -13.52 -6.65 12.26
CA LEU A 155 -13.62 -8.00 11.74
C LEU A 155 -14.31 -7.92 10.37
N PRO A 156 -13.54 -7.75 9.28
CA PRO A 156 -14.09 -7.59 7.94
C PRO A 156 -14.58 -8.92 7.37
N ASP A 157 -15.56 -8.84 6.47
CA ASP A 157 -16.01 -9.96 5.65
C ASP A 157 -15.29 -9.91 4.29
N TYR A 158 -14.33 -10.81 4.09
CA TYR A 158 -13.51 -10.87 2.87
C TYR A 158 -14.31 -11.23 1.61
N SER A 159 -15.55 -11.71 1.73
CA SER A 159 -16.41 -11.92 0.56
C SER A 159 -16.81 -10.61 -0.14
N TRP A 160 -16.60 -9.46 0.53
CA TRP A 160 -16.78 -8.12 -0.03
C TRP A 160 -15.50 -7.49 -0.56
N ALA A 161 -14.36 -8.20 -0.52
CA ALA A 161 -13.12 -7.71 -1.11
C ALA A 161 -13.32 -7.44 -2.61
N GLY A 162 -12.89 -6.27 -3.06
CA GLY A 162 -12.84 -5.94 -4.49
C GLY A 162 -11.79 -6.78 -5.22
N ASP A 163 -12.13 -7.20 -6.43
CA ASP A 163 -11.22 -7.94 -7.31
C ASP A 163 -10.14 -6.99 -7.85
N LEU A 164 -8.92 -7.07 -7.29
CA LEU A 164 -7.76 -6.37 -7.82
C LEU A 164 -7.08 -7.24 -8.88
N THR A 165 -6.97 -6.75 -10.11
CA THR A 165 -6.29 -7.46 -11.20
C THR A 165 -4.81 -7.10 -11.32
N TRP A 166 -4.45 -5.85 -10.99
CA TRP A 166 -3.09 -5.36 -11.05
C TRP A 166 -2.17 -6.13 -10.09
N GLY A 167 -1.06 -6.66 -10.60
CA GLY A 167 -0.10 -7.44 -9.82
C GLY A 167 -0.60 -8.83 -9.41
N HIS A 168 -1.83 -9.22 -9.76
CA HIS A 168 -2.36 -10.52 -9.37
C HIS A 168 -1.60 -11.65 -10.11
N ARG A 169 -1.34 -12.76 -9.41
CA ARG A 169 -0.52 -13.91 -9.86
C ARG A 169 -0.93 -14.52 -11.19
N SER A 170 -2.19 -14.37 -11.57
CA SER A 170 -2.70 -14.87 -12.87
C SER A 170 -2.29 -13.99 -14.05
N PHE A 171 -1.83 -12.77 -13.79
CA PHE A 171 -1.45 -11.77 -14.78
C PHE A 171 0.02 -11.40 -14.72
N THR A 172 0.72 -11.74 -13.63
CA THR A 172 2.18 -11.58 -13.50
C THR A 172 2.93 -12.81 -14.02
N ARG A 173 4.12 -12.62 -14.58
CA ARG A 173 5.00 -13.73 -14.99
C ARG A 173 5.73 -14.37 -13.81
N ASP A 174 6.29 -13.52 -12.97
CA ASP A 174 6.95 -13.87 -11.71
C ASP A 174 6.53 -12.83 -10.67
N GLY A 175 5.69 -13.25 -9.73
CA GLY A 175 5.17 -12.38 -8.68
C GLY A 175 6.26 -11.85 -7.75
N CYS A 176 7.31 -12.63 -7.49
CA CYS A 176 8.38 -12.19 -6.61
C CYS A 176 9.27 -11.15 -7.27
N SER A 177 9.63 -11.33 -8.55
CA SER A 177 10.30 -10.28 -9.32
C SER A 177 9.42 -9.04 -9.45
N PHE A 178 8.11 -9.19 -9.69
CA PHE A 178 7.17 -8.07 -9.73
C PHE A 178 7.20 -7.24 -8.43
N VAL A 179 7.27 -7.90 -7.27
CA VAL A 179 7.29 -7.24 -5.96
C VAL A 179 8.65 -6.63 -5.63
N ALA A 180 9.76 -7.31 -5.96
CA ALA A 180 11.09 -6.95 -5.49
C ALA A 180 11.91 -6.08 -6.45
N GLU A 181 11.67 -6.17 -7.76
CA GLU A 181 12.50 -5.53 -8.79
C GLU A 181 11.93 -4.19 -9.27
N THR A 182 12.73 -3.46 -10.05
CA THR A 182 12.30 -2.22 -10.73
C THR A 182 11.35 -2.54 -11.88
N CYS A 183 10.41 -1.64 -12.20
CA CYS A 183 9.43 -1.84 -13.29
C CYS A 183 10.05 -2.12 -14.66
N LEU A 184 11.28 -1.62 -14.89
CA LEU A 184 12.03 -1.78 -16.12
C LEU A 184 13.40 -2.40 -15.84
N ASN A 185 13.81 -3.33 -16.70
CA ASN A 185 15.17 -3.82 -16.85
C ASN A 185 15.97 -2.88 -17.74
N GLN A 186 17.11 -2.40 -17.24
CA GLN A 186 18.07 -1.65 -18.04
C GLN A 186 18.76 -2.59 -19.02
N ALA A 187 18.83 -2.23 -20.29
CA ALA A 187 19.52 -3.03 -21.28
C ALA A 187 21.04 -2.93 -21.11
N GLU A 188 21.72 -4.07 -21.22
CA GLU A 188 23.17 -4.12 -21.29
C GLU A 188 23.68 -3.34 -22.52
N GLY A 189 24.67 -2.47 -22.34
CA GLY A 189 25.27 -1.71 -23.45
C GLY A 189 24.50 -0.47 -23.90
N GLY A 190 23.53 0.03 -23.12
CA GLY A 190 22.84 1.30 -23.39
C GLY A 190 21.69 1.20 -24.40
N GLY A 191 21.15 0.00 -24.59
CA GLY A 191 19.90 -0.19 -25.33
C GLY A 191 18.67 0.38 -24.60
N PRO A 192 17.49 0.41 -25.23
CA PRO A 192 16.26 0.83 -24.56
C PRO A 192 15.90 -0.13 -23.42
N PRO A 193 15.33 0.38 -22.31
CA PRO A 193 14.86 -0.47 -21.23
C PRO A 193 13.74 -1.41 -21.69
N THR A 194 13.51 -2.48 -20.95
CA THR A 194 12.43 -3.44 -21.23
C THR A 194 11.59 -3.68 -19.96
N PRO A 195 10.27 -3.85 -20.06
CA PRO A 195 9.45 -4.07 -18.87
C PRO A 195 9.73 -5.45 -18.25
N ILE A 196 9.82 -5.51 -16.92
CA ILE A 196 9.92 -6.80 -16.20
C ILE A 196 8.67 -7.65 -16.42
N ASP A 197 7.52 -6.99 -16.57
CA ASP A 197 6.24 -7.60 -16.84
C ASP A 197 5.47 -6.77 -17.89
N PRO A 198 5.38 -7.23 -19.15
CA PRO A 198 4.76 -6.47 -20.22
C PRO A 198 3.23 -6.39 -20.14
N ASN A 199 2.58 -7.11 -19.21
CA ASN A 199 1.15 -6.96 -18.97
C ASN A 199 0.84 -5.74 -18.08
N HIS A 200 1.85 -5.24 -17.37
CA HIS A 200 1.71 -4.17 -16.37
C HIS A 200 2.50 -2.93 -16.77
N PHE A 201 3.73 -3.10 -17.23
CA PHE A 201 4.63 -1.99 -17.52
C PHE A 201 4.87 -1.87 -19.02
N CYS A 202 4.97 -0.64 -19.49
CA CYS A 202 5.34 -0.31 -20.86
C CYS A 202 6.49 0.71 -20.86
N VAL A 203 7.14 0.87 -22.01
CA VAL A 203 8.17 1.89 -22.21
C VAL A 203 7.55 2.97 -23.08
N GLY A 204 7.35 4.17 -22.53
CA GLY A 204 6.85 5.32 -23.28
C GLY A 204 7.87 5.82 -24.31
N GLU A 205 7.40 6.53 -25.35
CA GLU A 205 8.31 7.31 -26.22
C GLU A 205 8.98 8.41 -25.37
N GLY A 206 10.25 8.22 -25.03
CA GLY A 206 11.03 9.15 -24.20
C GLY A 206 11.47 8.62 -22.84
N GLY A 207 11.09 7.39 -22.45
CA GLY A 207 11.64 6.71 -21.27
C GLY A 207 11.26 7.32 -19.92
N GLN A 208 10.11 7.99 -19.81
CA GLN A 208 9.54 8.43 -18.54
C GLN A 208 8.30 7.60 -18.19
N GLU A 209 8.20 7.30 -16.89
CA GLU A 209 7.19 6.46 -16.21
C GLU A 209 5.74 6.89 -16.47
#